data_AF-A0A2W7IXL4-F1
#
_entry.id   AF-A0A2W7IXL4-F1
#
_cell.length_a   1.000
_cell.length_b   1.000
_cell.length_c   1.000
_cell.angle_alpha   90.00
_cell.angle_beta   90.00
_cell.angle_gamma   90.00
#
_symmetry.space_group_name_H-M   'P 1'
#
loop_
_entity.id
_entity.type
_entity.pdbx_description
1 polymer ?
#
loop_
_entity_poly.entity_id
_entity_poly.type
_entity_poly.pdbx_seq_one_letter_code
_entity_poly.pdbx_strand_id
1 'polypeptide(L)'
;MIQAVFERISKHGLTDWAVVLQGVCGIPSLLGRLPAFCVGNFANAELEKMAGNNPLLDVIVSLANDSDLPVSELCSQLQKMSEFQNADMQRARKIWRAVALEELLTNLDSDPLYGLIKLSEFWSNWEWPADAPLSMTPGAMTLPEHQYHSASNYDHVVHEHEQWLKDELAALSCRKVST
;
A
#
# COMPACT_ATOMS: atom_id res chain seq x y z
N MET A 1 7.48 6.32 6.14
CA MET A 1 7.49 7.36 5.08
C MET A 1 6.95 6.75 3.79
N ILE A 2 6.10 7.45 3.02
CA ILE A 2 5.42 6.88 1.84
C ILE A 2 6.37 6.30 0.78
N GLN A 3 7.55 6.90 0.60
CA GLN A 3 8.58 6.40 -0.32
C GLN A 3 9.09 5.00 0.07
N ALA A 4 9.40 4.77 1.34
CA ALA A 4 9.91 3.47 1.81
C ALA A 4 8.89 2.33 1.57
N VAL A 5 7.61 2.65 1.79
CA VAL A 5 6.51 1.72 1.49
C VAL A 5 6.42 1.47 -0.02
N PHE A 6 6.52 2.49 -0.86
CA PHE A 6 6.53 2.34 -2.31
C PHE A 6 7.69 1.48 -2.84
N GLU A 7 8.89 1.65 -2.26
CA GLU A 7 10.06 0.84 -2.59
C GLU A 7 9.83 -0.63 -2.22
N ARG A 8 9.20 -0.92 -1.07
CA ARG A 8 8.79 -2.29 -0.73
C ARG A 8 7.72 -2.84 -1.68
N ILE A 9 6.71 -2.05 -2.04
CA ILE A 9 5.70 -2.46 -3.04
C ILE A 9 6.38 -2.88 -4.35
N SER A 10 7.38 -2.11 -4.77
CA SER A 10 8.18 -2.40 -5.97
C SER A 10 9.02 -3.68 -5.82
N LYS A 11 9.60 -3.94 -4.64
CA LYS A 11 10.31 -5.20 -4.35
C LYS A 11 9.41 -6.42 -4.39
N HIS A 12 8.16 -6.29 -3.96
CA HIS A 12 7.13 -7.34 -4.11
C HIS A 12 6.64 -7.48 -5.57
N GLY A 13 7.06 -6.59 -6.47
CA GLY A 13 6.59 -6.56 -7.86
C GLY A 13 5.11 -6.24 -7.96
N LEU A 14 4.52 -5.54 -6.99
CA LEU A 14 3.09 -5.25 -6.94
C LEU A 14 2.73 -3.89 -7.57
N THR A 15 3.70 -3.13 -8.05
CA THR A 15 3.50 -1.80 -8.64
C THR A 15 2.75 -1.87 -9.97
N ASP A 16 1.77 -0.99 -10.12
CA ASP A 16 1.05 -0.68 -11.36
C ASP A 16 0.67 0.82 -11.36
N TRP A 17 0.03 1.29 -12.43
CA TRP A 17 -0.37 2.69 -12.56
C TRP A 17 -1.38 3.15 -11.51
N ALA A 18 -2.25 2.26 -11.01
CA ALA A 18 -3.20 2.57 -9.94
C ALA A 18 -2.50 2.73 -8.58
N VAL A 19 -1.49 1.90 -8.29
CA VAL A 19 -0.62 2.05 -7.10
C VAL A 19 0.09 3.39 -7.12
N VAL A 20 0.66 3.79 -8.26
CA VAL A 20 1.35 5.07 -8.41
C VAL A 20 0.38 6.24 -8.26
N LEU A 21 -0.78 6.18 -8.91
CA LEU A 21 -1.85 7.19 -8.79
C LEU A 21 -2.26 7.39 -7.33
N GLN A 22 -2.54 6.32 -6.60
CA GLN A 22 -2.88 6.43 -5.17
C GLN A 22 -1.75 7.03 -4.35
N GLY A 23 -0.50 6.65 -4.61
CA GLY A 23 0.65 7.23 -3.93
C GLY A 23 0.73 8.74 -4.10
N VAL A 24 0.48 9.24 -5.31
CA VAL A 24 0.48 10.68 -5.62
C VAL A 24 -0.71 11.40 -4.99
N CYS A 25 -1.90 10.78 -4.99
CA CYS A 25 -3.08 11.34 -4.32
C CYS A 25 -2.91 11.40 -2.79
N GLY A 26 -2.10 10.49 -2.23
CA GLY A 26 -1.87 10.33 -0.80
C GLY A 26 -2.54 9.06 -0.27
N ILE A 27 -1.92 8.47 0.76
CA ILE A 27 -2.31 7.18 1.32
C ILE A 27 -2.71 7.38 2.79
N PRO A 28 -3.86 6.83 3.24
CA PRO A 28 -4.22 6.85 4.66
C PRO A 28 -3.10 6.24 5.50
N SER A 29 -2.92 6.71 6.75
CA SER A 29 -1.83 6.31 7.67
C SER A 29 -0.39 6.70 7.28
N LEU A 30 -0.16 7.22 6.07
CA LEU A 30 1.17 7.64 5.62
C LEU A 30 1.24 9.16 5.43
N LEU A 31 2.27 9.78 6.02
CA LEU A 31 2.53 11.20 5.83
C LEU A 31 3.13 11.47 4.43
N GLY A 32 2.56 12.48 3.76
CA GLY A 32 3.04 12.98 2.47
C GLY A 32 2.40 12.33 1.25
N ARG A 33 2.99 12.60 0.09
CA ARG A 33 2.61 12.07 -1.23
C ARG A 33 3.82 11.42 -1.87
N LEU A 34 3.59 10.48 -2.78
CA LEU A 34 4.65 9.85 -3.53
C LEU A 34 5.40 10.93 -4.34
N PRO A 35 6.73 11.05 -4.19
CA PRO A 35 7.50 12.05 -4.91
C PRO A 35 7.45 11.86 -6.43
N ALA A 36 7.55 12.95 -7.19
CA ALA A 36 7.52 12.92 -8.65
C ALA A 36 8.64 12.04 -9.25
N PHE A 37 9.83 12.00 -8.64
CA PHE A 37 10.92 11.14 -9.12
C PHE A 37 10.58 9.65 -9.02
N CYS A 38 9.75 9.22 -8.05
CA CYS A 38 9.30 7.83 -7.98
C CYS A 38 8.37 7.50 -9.16
N VAL A 39 7.54 8.46 -9.57
CA VAL A 39 6.68 8.34 -10.76
C VAL A 39 7.53 8.25 -12.02
N GLY A 40 8.50 9.16 -12.17
CA GLY A 40 9.41 9.17 -13.32
C GLY A 40 10.24 7.88 -13.43
N ASN A 41 10.77 7.37 -12.31
CA ASN A 41 11.50 6.10 -12.29
C ASN A 41 10.60 4.93 -12.71
N PHE A 42 9.36 4.89 -12.22
CA PHE A 42 8.40 3.87 -12.62
C PHE A 42 8.04 3.97 -14.11
N ALA A 43 7.76 5.17 -14.61
CA ALA A 43 7.44 5.41 -16.01
C ALA A 43 8.60 5.02 -16.95
N ASN A 44 9.84 5.34 -16.58
CA ASN A 44 11.03 4.90 -17.32
C ASN A 44 11.13 3.36 -17.37
N ALA A 45 10.94 2.69 -16.24
CA ALA A 45 10.95 1.22 -16.21
C ALA A 45 9.82 0.60 -17.05
N GLU A 46 8.68 1.28 -17.20
CA GLU A 46 7.60 0.84 -18.08
C GLU A 46 7.91 1.06 -19.56
N LEU A 47 8.59 2.17 -19.92
CA LEU A 47 9.07 2.41 -21.29
C LEU A 47 10.01 1.31 -21.78
N GLU A 48 10.93 0.85 -20.92
CA GLU A 48 11.87 -0.22 -21.25
C GLU A 48 11.18 -1.56 -21.59
N LYS A 49 9.96 -1.77 -21.08
CA LYS A 49 9.18 -3.00 -21.30
C LYS A 49 8.24 -2.92 -22.50
N MET A 50 7.98 -1.72 -23.02
CA MET A 50 6.94 -1.51 -24.03
C MET A 50 7.45 -1.72 -25.47
N ALA A 51 6.62 -2.37 -26.28
CA ALA A 51 6.73 -2.32 -27.73
C ALA A 51 6.18 -0.97 -28.25
N GLY A 52 6.81 -0.38 -29.27
CA GLY A 52 6.62 1.00 -29.72
C GLY A 52 5.23 1.44 -30.22
N ASN A 53 4.19 0.60 -30.10
CA ASN A 53 2.83 0.88 -30.58
C ASN A 53 1.83 1.16 -29.43
N ASN A 54 2.28 1.53 -28.23
CA ASN A 54 1.35 1.88 -27.14
C ASN A 54 0.64 3.22 -27.41
N PRO A 55 -0.71 3.28 -27.46
CA PRO A 55 -1.47 4.51 -27.68
C PRO A 55 -1.21 5.63 -26.67
N LEU A 56 -0.68 5.29 -25.49
CA LEU A 56 -0.35 6.25 -24.42
C LEU A 56 1.16 6.49 -24.27
N LEU A 57 1.97 6.15 -25.29
CA LEU A 57 3.42 6.35 -25.26
C LEU A 57 3.79 7.80 -24.89
N ASP A 58 3.12 8.79 -25.47
CA ASP A 58 3.38 10.21 -25.19
C ASP A 58 3.12 10.56 -23.72
N VAL A 59 2.10 9.97 -23.10
CA VAL A 59 1.77 10.18 -21.68
C VAL A 59 2.87 9.58 -20.81
N ILE A 60 3.34 8.38 -21.12
CA ILE A 60 4.40 7.72 -20.34
C ILE A 60 5.72 8.49 -20.47
N VAL A 61 6.04 8.97 -21.68
CA VAL A 61 7.22 9.82 -21.93
C VAL A 61 7.13 11.14 -21.15
N SER A 62 5.94 11.76 -21.08
CA SER A 62 5.72 12.95 -20.25
C SER A 62 5.96 12.64 -18.77
N LEU A 63 5.37 11.57 -18.23
CA LEU A 63 5.54 11.14 -16.85
C LEU A 63 6.99 10.78 -16.50
N ALA A 64 7.76 10.27 -17.46
CA ALA A 64 9.15 9.89 -17.27
C ALA A 64 10.11 11.07 -17.21
N ASN A 65 9.80 12.18 -17.89
CA ASN A 65 10.73 13.30 -18.09
C ASN A 65 10.33 14.57 -17.31
N ASP A 66 9.06 14.74 -16.97
CA ASP A 66 8.57 15.97 -16.36
C ASP A 66 8.36 15.81 -14.85
N SER A 67 9.42 16.09 -14.09
CA SER A 67 9.42 16.03 -12.62
C SER A 67 8.69 17.19 -11.95
N ASP A 68 8.40 18.26 -12.71
CA ASP A 68 7.88 19.53 -12.18
C ASP A 68 6.38 19.70 -12.44
N LEU A 69 5.72 18.67 -12.99
CA LEU A 69 4.28 18.68 -13.22
C LEU A 69 3.51 19.01 -11.93
N PRO A 70 2.56 19.97 -11.98
CA PRO A 70 1.63 20.18 -10.89
C PRO A 70 0.90 18.87 -10.55
N VAL A 71 0.65 18.62 -9.26
CA VAL A 71 0.03 17.37 -8.81
C VAL A 71 -1.31 17.10 -9.51
N SER A 72 -2.09 18.13 -9.83
CA SER A 72 -3.34 17.98 -10.59
C SER A 72 -3.15 17.40 -11.98
N GLU A 73 -2.10 17.82 -12.70
CA GLU A 73 -1.78 17.32 -14.03
C GLU A 73 -1.20 15.91 -13.95
N LEU A 74 -0.31 15.68 -12.97
CA LEU A 74 0.25 14.36 -12.68
C LEU A 74 -0.85 13.32 -12.39
N CYS A 75 -1.80 13.65 -11.50
CA CYS A 75 -2.96 12.81 -11.20
C CYS A 75 -3.81 12.56 -12.45
N SER A 76 -4.06 13.58 -13.28
CA SER A 76 -4.86 13.42 -14.50
C SER A 76 -4.21 12.46 -15.51
N GLN A 77 -2.88 12.56 -15.69
CA GLN A 77 -2.14 11.66 -16.56
C GLN A 77 -2.12 10.22 -16.03
N LEU A 78 -1.86 10.04 -14.73
CA LEU A 78 -1.88 8.73 -14.08
C LEU A 78 -3.27 8.09 -14.07
N GLN A 79 -4.34 8.90 -13.99
CA GLN A 79 -5.71 8.43 -14.11
C GLN A 79 -5.98 7.87 -15.51
N LYS A 80 -5.59 8.59 -16.58
CA LYS A 80 -5.71 8.09 -17.96
C LYS A 80 -4.97 6.77 -18.15
N MET A 81 -3.76 6.65 -17.60
CA MET A 81 -2.98 5.41 -17.64
C MET A 81 -3.69 4.25 -16.92
N SER A 82 -4.24 4.53 -15.73
CA SER A 82 -4.95 3.54 -14.92
C SER A 82 -6.23 3.06 -15.62
N GLU A 83 -7.01 3.98 -16.20
CA GLU A 83 -8.24 3.67 -16.93
C GLU A 83 -7.95 2.86 -18.20
N PHE A 84 -6.93 3.23 -18.96
CA PHE A 84 -6.55 2.51 -20.18
C PHE A 84 -6.12 1.07 -19.92
N GLN A 85 -5.46 0.81 -18.78
CA GLN A 85 -5.05 -0.54 -18.38
C GLN A 85 -6.10 -1.28 -17.55
N ASN A 86 -7.28 -0.67 -17.36
CA ASN A 86 -8.33 -1.19 -16.48
C ASN A 86 -7.80 -1.57 -15.08
N ALA A 87 -6.92 -0.71 -14.54
CA ALA A 87 -6.23 -0.95 -13.29
C ALA A 87 -7.20 -0.90 -12.10
N ASP A 88 -7.06 -1.85 -11.18
CA ASP A 88 -7.96 -2.02 -10.05
C ASP A 88 -7.53 -1.12 -8.87
N MET A 89 -8.26 -0.02 -8.67
CA MET A 89 -8.04 0.92 -7.56
C MET A 89 -8.27 0.29 -6.18
N GLN A 90 -9.17 -0.69 -6.06
CA GLN A 90 -9.38 -1.38 -4.78
C GLN A 90 -8.19 -2.30 -4.47
N ARG A 91 -7.66 -2.97 -5.50
CA ARG A 91 -6.41 -3.73 -5.38
C ARG A 91 -5.23 -2.83 -5.01
N ALA A 92 -5.08 -1.68 -5.64
CA ALA A 92 -4.04 -0.70 -5.28
C ALA A 92 -4.15 -0.28 -3.81
N ARG A 93 -5.38 -0.04 -3.31
CA ARG A 93 -5.63 0.33 -1.90
C ARG A 93 -5.17 -0.79 -0.96
N LYS A 94 -5.49 -2.04 -1.30
CA LYS A 94 -5.07 -3.24 -0.55
C LYS A 94 -3.56 -3.41 -0.52
N ILE A 95 -2.86 -3.18 -1.64
CA ILE A 95 -1.39 -3.22 -1.72
C ILE A 95 -0.77 -2.21 -0.78
N TRP A 96 -1.22 -0.95 -0.86
CA TRP A 96 -0.73 0.11 0.03
C TRP A 96 -0.94 -0.22 1.50
N ARG A 97 -2.13 -0.73 1.86
CA ARG A 97 -2.43 -1.17 3.22
C ARG A 97 -1.53 -2.31 3.68
N ALA A 98 -1.39 -3.37 2.88
CA ALA A 98 -0.57 -4.53 3.24
C ALA A 98 0.90 -4.13 3.46
N VAL A 99 1.50 -3.39 2.53
CA VAL A 99 2.91 -3.02 2.64
C VAL A 99 3.15 -1.92 3.69
N ALA A 100 2.18 -1.05 3.95
CA ALA A 100 2.23 -0.12 5.08
C ALA A 100 2.18 -0.87 6.43
N LEU A 101 1.38 -1.93 6.53
CA LEU A 101 1.37 -2.80 7.70
C LEU A 101 2.70 -3.54 7.86
N GLU A 102 3.28 -4.05 6.77
CA GLU A 102 4.61 -4.67 6.78
C GLU A 102 5.66 -3.71 7.39
N GLU A 103 5.67 -2.46 6.91
CA GLU A 103 6.57 -1.44 7.44
C GLU A 103 6.32 -1.14 8.92
N LEU A 104 5.05 -1.08 9.34
CA LEU A 104 4.68 -0.88 10.74
C LEU A 104 5.17 -2.03 11.62
N LEU A 105 4.93 -3.28 11.23
CA LEU A 105 5.33 -4.47 11.98
C LEU A 105 6.86 -4.55 12.15
N THR A 106 7.63 -4.16 11.12
CA THR A 106 9.10 -4.13 11.23
C THR A 106 9.64 -3.08 12.21
N ASN A 107 8.82 -2.08 12.58
CA ASN A 107 9.19 -0.98 13.46
C ASN A 107 8.29 -0.89 14.70
N LEU A 108 7.60 -1.99 15.05
CA LEU A 108 6.63 -2.02 16.13
C LEU A 108 7.36 -1.96 17.49
N ASP A 109 6.77 -1.27 18.47
CA ASP A 109 7.38 -1.15 19.79
C ASP A 109 7.42 -2.51 20.50
N SER A 110 8.47 -2.80 21.26
CA SER A 110 8.51 -4.01 22.08
C SER A 110 7.57 -3.95 23.29
N ASP A 111 7.08 -2.76 23.63
CA ASP A 111 6.14 -2.56 24.73
C ASP A 111 4.70 -2.92 24.29
N PRO A 112 4.01 -3.84 24.99
CA PRO A 112 2.66 -4.28 24.64
C PRO A 112 1.61 -3.15 24.53
N LEU A 113 1.67 -2.14 25.40
CA LEU A 113 0.68 -1.06 25.40
C LEU A 113 0.86 -0.21 24.13
N TYR A 114 2.08 0.25 23.86
CA TYR A 114 2.35 1.11 22.71
C TYR A 114 2.22 0.36 21.38
N GLY A 115 2.62 -0.91 21.33
CA GLY A 115 2.45 -1.76 20.15
C GLY A 115 0.97 -1.94 19.76
N LEU A 116 0.12 -2.28 20.74
CA LEU A 116 -1.33 -2.44 20.50
C LEU A 116 -2.02 -1.11 20.11
N ILE A 117 -1.60 0.01 20.69
CA ILE A 117 -2.08 1.34 20.30
C ILE A 117 -1.73 1.62 18.84
N LYS A 118 -0.46 1.42 18.43
CA LYS A 118 -0.02 1.63 17.05
C LYS A 118 -0.78 0.79 16.04
N LEU A 119 -1.04 -0.49 16.34
CA LEU A 119 -1.86 -1.35 15.48
C LEU A 119 -3.29 -0.83 15.38
N SER A 120 -3.89 -0.44 16.51
CA SER A 120 -5.25 0.10 16.54
C SER A 120 -5.37 1.41 15.73
N GLU A 121 -4.41 2.32 15.90
CA GLU A 121 -4.33 3.58 15.12
C GLU A 121 -4.16 3.31 13.63
N PHE A 122 -3.34 2.33 13.27
CA PHE A 122 -3.17 1.91 11.88
C PHE A 122 -4.51 1.50 11.27
N TRP A 123 -5.21 0.52 11.86
CA TRP A 123 -6.48 0.04 11.30
C TRP A 123 -7.60 1.08 11.34
N SER A 124 -7.59 1.98 12.34
CA SER A 124 -8.48 3.14 12.37
C SER A 124 -8.26 4.07 11.16
N ASN A 125 -7.01 4.33 10.78
CA ASN A 125 -6.70 5.12 9.59
C ASN A 125 -7.16 4.46 8.28
N TRP A 126 -7.38 3.14 8.32
CA TRP A 126 -7.93 2.36 7.21
C TRP A 126 -9.44 2.09 7.34
N GLU A 127 -10.12 2.78 8.27
CA GLU A 127 -11.57 2.76 8.46
C GLU A 127 -12.14 1.39 8.89
N TRP A 128 -11.34 0.59 9.61
CA TRP A 128 -11.78 -0.73 10.13
C TRP A 128 -12.36 -1.63 9.04
N PRO A 129 -11.55 -1.99 8.03
CA PRO A 129 -12.04 -2.75 6.90
C PRO A 129 -12.47 -4.15 7.34
N ALA A 130 -13.52 -4.68 6.72
CA ALA A 130 -14.12 -5.97 7.11
C ALA A 130 -13.18 -7.18 6.97
N ASP A 131 -12.08 -7.01 6.22
CA ASP A 131 -11.04 -8.01 6.05
C ASP A 131 -9.83 -7.77 6.97
N ALA A 132 -9.91 -6.93 8.01
CA ALA A 132 -8.86 -6.77 9.01
C ALA A 132 -8.68 -8.04 9.88
N PRO A 133 -7.54 -8.19 10.59
CA PRO A 133 -7.35 -9.25 11.59
C PRO A 133 -8.48 -9.33 12.61
N LEU A 134 -8.77 -10.52 13.16
CA LEU A 134 -9.91 -10.69 14.08
C LEU A 134 -9.71 -9.87 15.35
N SER A 135 -8.47 -9.73 15.83
CA SER A 135 -8.12 -8.85 16.95
C SER A 135 -8.54 -7.39 16.78
N MET A 136 -8.75 -6.95 15.54
CA MET A 136 -9.15 -5.59 15.16
C MET A 136 -10.65 -5.47 14.84
N THR A 137 -11.39 -6.58 14.96
CA THR A 137 -12.84 -6.62 14.74
C THR A 137 -13.57 -6.36 16.06
N PRO A 138 -14.53 -5.41 16.09
CA PRO A 138 -15.32 -5.15 17.29
C PRO A 138 -16.02 -6.41 17.81
N GLY A 139 -15.81 -6.75 19.08
CA GLY A 139 -16.44 -7.89 19.74
C GLY A 139 -15.76 -9.25 19.52
N ALA A 140 -14.65 -9.32 18.77
CA ALA A 140 -13.91 -10.55 18.58
C ALA A 140 -13.04 -10.94 19.80
N MET A 141 -12.59 -9.97 20.59
CA MET A 141 -11.84 -10.21 21.84
C MET A 141 -12.66 -9.82 23.07
N THR A 142 -12.85 -10.80 23.97
CA THR A 142 -13.46 -10.65 25.29
C THR A 142 -12.44 -10.89 26.40
N LEU A 143 -11.22 -10.36 26.24
CA LEU A 143 -10.22 -10.43 27.30
C LEU A 143 -10.56 -9.45 28.44
N PRO A 144 -10.34 -9.84 29.72
CA PRO A 144 -10.36 -8.88 30.81
C PRO A 144 -9.34 -7.77 30.60
N GLU A 145 -9.66 -6.53 30.97
CA GLU A 145 -8.82 -5.34 30.74
C GLU A 145 -7.36 -5.53 31.21
N HIS A 146 -7.15 -6.17 32.37
CA HIS A 146 -5.83 -6.41 32.94
C HIS A 146 -4.97 -7.41 32.14
N GLN A 147 -5.56 -8.18 31.22
CA GLN A 147 -4.86 -9.14 30.36
C GLN A 147 -4.65 -8.60 28.94
N TYR A 148 -5.35 -7.53 28.57
CA TYR A 148 -5.29 -6.96 27.23
C TYR A 148 -3.89 -6.45 26.89
N HIS A 149 -3.20 -5.80 27.83
CA HIS A 149 -1.82 -5.33 27.66
C HIS A 149 -0.76 -6.35 28.13
N SER A 150 -1.13 -7.62 28.28
CA SER A 150 -0.16 -8.67 28.60
C SER A 150 0.75 -8.95 27.40
N ALA A 151 2.00 -9.34 27.67
CA ALA A 151 2.95 -9.75 26.62
C ALA A 151 2.37 -10.90 25.77
N SER A 152 1.71 -11.88 26.40
CA SER A 152 1.09 -13.00 25.68
C SER A 152 -0.01 -12.57 24.72
N ASN A 153 -0.84 -11.59 25.10
CA ASN A 153 -1.85 -11.06 24.18
C ASN A 153 -1.19 -10.29 23.04
N TYR A 154 -0.18 -9.49 23.36
CA TYR A 154 0.55 -8.73 22.36
C TYR A 154 1.21 -9.64 21.32
N ASP A 155 1.93 -10.67 21.74
CA ASP A 155 2.54 -11.65 20.85
C ASP A 155 1.50 -12.34 19.95
N HIS A 156 0.34 -12.69 20.53
CA HIS A 156 -0.77 -13.27 19.78
C HIS A 156 -1.31 -12.32 18.70
N VAL A 157 -1.57 -11.06 19.07
CA VAL A 157 -2.08 -10.04 18.15
C VAL A 157 -1.06 -9.78 17.05
N VAL A 158 0.23 -9.62 17.37
CA VAL A 158 1.29 -9.43 16.37
C VAL A 158 1.35 -10.61 15.41
N HIS A 159 1.33 -11.84 15.93
CA HIS A 159 1.35 -13.04 15.08
C HIS A 159 0.15 -13.13 14.14
N GLU A 160 -1.04 -12.73 14.60
CA GLU A 160 -2.22 -12.66 13.75
C GLU A 160 -2.04 -11.66 12.60
N HIS A 161 -1.42 -10.50 12.85
CA HIS A 161 -1.14 -9.50 11.81
C HIS A 161 -0.09 -9.97 10.82
N GLU A 162 0.96 -10.66 11.29
CA GLU A 162 1.97 -11.27 10.43
C GLU A 162 1.36 -12.33 9.51
N GLN A 163 0.47 -13.17 10.05
CA GLN A 163 -0.23 -14.20 9.27
C GLN A 163 -1.18 -13.57 8.25
N TRP A 164 -1.99 -12.58 8.68
CA TRP A 164 -2.85 -11.82 7.78
C TRP A 164 -2.07 -11.19 6.63
N LEU A 165 -0.94 -10.55 6.95
CA LEU A 165 -0.09 -9.88 5.96
C LEU A 165 0.46 -10.86 4.92
N LYS A 166 0.93 -12.03 5.39
CA LYS A 166 1.43 -13.09 4.53
C LYS A 166 0.36 -13.56 3.54
N ASP A 167 -0.86 -13.77 4.04
CA ASP A 167 -1.99 -14.24 3.23
C ASP A 167 -2.44 -13.16 2.22
N GLU A 168 -2.51 -11.89 2.63
CA GLU A 168 -2.88 -10.78 1.76
C GLU A 168 -1.83 -10.57 0.65
N LEU A 169 -0.53 -10.58 0.98
CA LEU A 169 0.55 -10.44 -0.02
C LEU A 169 0.56 -11.61 -1.02
N ALA A 170 0.31 -12.84 -0.56
CA ALA A 170 0.17 -14.00 -1.44
C ALA A 170 -1.02 -13.84 -2.40
N ALA A 171 -2.18 -13.42 -1.88
CA ALA A 171 -3.38 -13.18 -2.69
C ALA A 171 -3.18 -12.07 -3.74
N LEU A 172 -2.50 -10.97 -3.36
CA LEU A 172 -2.19 -9.85 -4.24
C LEU A 172 -1.20 -10.20 -5.36
N SER A 173 -0.33 -11.19 -5.11
CA SER A 173 0.67 -11.68 -6.08
C SER A 173 0.10 -12.67 -7.09
N CYS A 174 -0.87 -13.50 -6.70
CA CYS A 174 -1.45 -14.56 -7.56
C CYS A 174 -2.30 -14.03 -8.73
N ARG A 175 -2.83 -12.80 -8.68
CA ARG A 175 -3.77 -12.28 -9.71
C ARG A 175 -3.11 -11.70 -10.98
N LYS A 176 -1.81 -11.86 -11.19
CA LYS A 176 -1.11 -11.37 -12.41
C LYS A 176 -1.44 -12.11 -13.71
N VAL A 177 -2.33 -13.12 -13.69
CA VAL A 177 -2.67 -13.90 -14.89
C VAL A 177 -4.09 -13.60 -15.34
N SER A 178 -4.22 -12.55 -16.16
CA SER A 178 -5.32 -12.43 -17.11
C SER A 178 -4.73 -11.76 -18.34
N THR A 179 -4.23 -12.62 -19.23
CA THR A 179 -3.81 -12.30 -20.61
C THR A 179 -4.96 -11.73 -21.42
#